data_AF-A0A956LI06-F1
#
_entry.id   AF-A0A956LI06-F1
#
_cell.length_a   1.000
_cell.length_b   1.000
_cell.length_c   1.000
_cell.angle_alpha   90.00
_cell.angle_beta   90.00
_cell.angle_gamma   90.00
#
_symmetry.space_group_name_H-M   'P 1'
#
loop_
_entity.id
_entity.type
_entity.pdbx_description
1 polymer ?
#
loop_
_entity_poly.entity_id
_entity_poly.type
_entity_poly.pdbx_seq_one_letter_code
_entity_poly.pdbx_strand_id
1 'polypeptide(L)'
;AVQATRADAAPDAAPTGAPVLLLTETAALRSLSASGLDFGSVIAGAPVGSLAELSRDPRFSALREALTADIEEISANDKRAGVGMGSPHRLFDLSWLGSEKTRFELIGVVNRVDRQPFEPAHCGETRLIYRLAYSTTLGGEPLSSRLPMTVNVVYWQDPEGAADGDAGVTRCREVARRWLVPDALSGDALARRLRAPGGPLAPTRVSDATLKSVELNVQSVRWPAVMHPSLAGHAEYVLRVFHPEGEGLTPAPLENTPDVARLKRDATLRAALLEWLRDPANLEAIDAGIAVMPERFAATRSVSVAPRGFARVANRPFSQLFKPDELAALAGLDAREHARTPRGLLRRLDGLACSGCHEARSVAGFHLLGEEPDPASRMDALELFTSPHLDGELPRRARYVQALARGEVVDDRRPLSEFEPHQGAYGTHCGLGDPAFADYRCDEGLRCREVGDPELGACLPPKTTYAGDPCEVGQMRSRPIAHQDRSVGATRERCPGSAVCNPNNIGFPQGMCIDDCDDLQPGERCGAMVSLRPFNNCIGRREPFTTCLGVTARKAAMRACGPSVPCRDDYICARSPNADGGVCLPPYFLFQLRVDGHVL
;
A
#
# COMPACT_ATOMS: atom_id res chain seq x y z
N ALA A 1 46.95 41.91 -20.56
CA ALA A 1 46.05 41.76 -19.41
C ALA A 1 44.64 42.09 -19.88
N VAL A 2 43.84 41.06 -20.19
CA VAL A 2 42.43 41.22 -20.57
C VAL A 2 41.62 40.61 -19.42
N GLN A 3 41.05 41.47 -18.58
CA GLN A 3 40.10 41.08 -17.54
C GLN A 3 38.75 40.83 -18.21
N ALA A 4 38.36 39.56 -18.30
CA ALA A 4 37.00 39.18 -18.61
C ALA A 4 36.15 39.40 -17.35
N THR A 5 35.25 40.38 -17.41
CA THR A 5 34.18 40.59 -16.43
C THR A 5 33.26 39.38 -16.41
N ARG A 6 33.25 38.63 -15.30
CA ARG A 6 32.18 37.67 -15.00
C ARG A 6 30.89 38.49 -14.85
N ALA A 7 29.93 38.24 -15.74
CA ALA A 7 28.57 38.71 -15.55
C ALA A 7 27.98 37.93 -14.37
N ASP A 8 27.65 38.64 -13.29
CA ASP A 8 26.84 38.11 -12.21
C ASP A 8 25.47 37.70 -12.77
N ALA A 9 25.19 36.40 -12.76
CA ALA A 9 23.87 35.88 -13.10
C ALA A 9 22.86 36.44 -12.09
N ALA A 10 21.77 37.03 -12.58
CA ALA A 10 20.66 37.49 -11.75
C ALA A 10 20.16 36.35 -10.84
N PRO A 11 19.75 36.64 -9.59
CA PRO A 11 19.19 35.61 -8.72
C PRO A 11 17.97 34.98 -9.40
N ASP A 12 18.08 33.68 -9.66
CA ASP A 12 17.06 32.84 -10.26
C ASP A 12 15.75 33.05 -9.47
N ALA A 13 14.67 33.46 -10.14
CA ALA A 13 13.41 33.77 -9.46
C ALA A 13 12.98 32.58 -8.60
N ALA A 14 12.54 32.84 -7.37
CA ALA A 14 12.11 31.78 -6.45
C ALA A 14 11.03 30.93 -7.14
N PRO A 15 11.18 29.60 -7.18
CA PRO A 15 10.22 28.76 -7.88
C PRO A 15 8.82 28.89 -7.25
N THR A 16 7.82 29.17 -8.07
CA THR A 16 6.42 29.39 -7.66
C THR A 16 5.54 28.18 -7.98
N GLY A 17 4.69 27.76 -7.04
CA GLY A 17 3.70 26.68 -7.20
C GLY A 17 3.82 25.56 -6.16
N ALA A 18 2.78 24.75 -5.99
CA ALA A 18 2.81 23.57 -5.15
C ALA A 18 3.43 22.37 -5.88
N PRO A 19 4.17 21.49 -5.17
CA PRO A 19 4.65 20.24 -5.75
C PRO A 19 3.50 19.27 -6.00
N VAL A 20 3.37 18.79 -7.23
CA VAL A 20 2.52 17.64 -7.55
C VAL A 20 3.26 16.37 -7.08
N LEU A 21 2.82 15.79 -5.96
CA LEU A 21 3.41 14.59 -5.35
C LEU A 21 2.64 13.31 -5.68
N LEU A 22 1.33 13.44 -5.76
CA LEU A 22 0.35 12.41 -6.03
C LEU A 22 -0.76 13.06 -6.85
N LEU A 23 -0.96 12.59 -8.07
CA LEU A 23 -2.08 12.99 -8.92
C LEU A 23 -3.09 11.84 -8.95
N THR A 24 -4.28 12.08 -8.41
CA THR A 24 -5.38 11.10 -8.38
C THR A 24 -6.67 11.63 -8.99
N GLU A 25 -6.69 12.91 -9.40
CA GLU A 25 -7.87 13.54 -10.00
C GLU A 25 -8.31 12.80 -11.25
N THR A 26 -9.52 12.23 -11.21
CA THR A 26 -10.06 11.38 -12.27
C THR A 26 -10.03 12.04 -13.65
N ALA A 27 -10.34 13.33 -13.76
CA ALA A 27 -10.32 14.06 -15.03
C ALA A 27 -8.90 14.17 -15.61
N ALA A 28 -7.92 14.53 -14.78
CA ALA A 28 -6.52 14.64 -15.20
C ALA A 28 -5.95 13.27 -15.60
N LEU A 29 -6.25 12.21 -14.84
CA LEU A 29 -5.80 10.85 -15.16
C LEU A 29 -6.40 10.29 -16.46
N ARG A 30 -7.67 10.58 -16.76
CA ARG A 30 -8.28 10.24 -18.05
C ARG A 30 -7.59 10.97 -19.20
N SER A 31 -7.30 12.25 -19.05
CA SER A 31 -6.57 13.07 -20.02
C SER A 31 -5.16 12.55 -20.26
N LEU A 32 -4.44 12.22 -19.19
CA LEU A 32 -3.12 11.59 -19.27
C LEU A 32 -3.17 10.24 -20.00
N SER A 33 -4.15 9.40 -19.68
CA SER A 33 -4.34 8.10 -20.32
C SER A 33 -4.58 8.27 -21.82
N ALA A 34 -5.49 9.16 -22.22
CA ALA A 34 -5.76 9.50 -23.62
C ALA A 34 -4.55 10.12 -24.35
N SER A 35 -3.58 10.67 -23.61
CA SER A 35 -2.33 11.23 -24.14
C SER A 35 -1.17 10.23 -24.20
N GLY A 36 -1.46 8.92 -24.12
CA GLY A 36 -0.48 7.84 -24.24
C GLY A 36 0.11 7.33 -22.91
N LEU A 37 -0.55 7.62 -21.78
CA LEU A 37 -0.22 7.02 -20.48
C LEU A 37 -1.21 5.93 -20.06
N ASP A 38 -2.08 5.46 -20.96
CA ASP A 38 -2.83 4.23 -20.73
C ASP A 38 -1.87 3.02 -20.67
N PHE A 39 -2.30 1.94 -20.02
CA PHE A 39 -1.44 0.78 -19.77
C PHE A 39 -0.93 0.13 -21.07
N GLY A 40 -1.74 0.10 -22.12
CA GLY A 40 -1.32 -0.44 -23.42
C GLY A 40 -0.20 0.38 -24.03
N SER A 41 -0.37 1.69 -24.10
CA SER A 41 0.66 2.60 -24.63
C SER A 41 1.97 2.49 -23.85
N VAL A 42 1.89 2.32 -22.53
CA VAL A 42 3.05 2.24 -21.64
C VAL A 42 3.78 0.89 -21.72
N ILE A 43 3.05 -0.22 -21.80
CA ILE A 43 3.64 -1.56 -21.79
C ILE A 43 3.97 -2.05 -23.21
N ALA A 44 3.06 -1.85 -24.17
CA ALA A 44 3.14 -2.39 -25.53
C ALA A 44 3.38 -1.31 -26.60
N GLY A 45 3.53 -0.04 -26.22
CA GLY A 45 3.81 1.07 -27.15
C GLY A 45 2.60 1.53 -27.97
N ALA A 46 1.41 0.98 -27.76
CA ALA A 46 0.18 1.37 -28.43
C ALA A 46 -1.05 1.18 -27.53
N PRO A 47 -2.09 2.04 -27.66
CA PRO A 47 -3.31 1.89 -26.86
C PRO A 47 -4.02 0.58 -27.20
N VAL A 48 -4.58 -0.05 -26.17
CA VAL A 48 -5.34 -1.30 -26.29
C VAL A 48 -6.72 -1.17 -25.65
N GLY A 49 -7.70 -1.86 -26.21
CA GLY A 49 -9.07 -1.86 -25.66
C GLY A 49 -9.22 -2.78 -24.44
N SER A 50 -8.40 -3.84 -24.37
CA SER A 50 -8.53 -4.91 -23.38
C SER A 50 -7.23 -5.65 -23.12
N LEU A 51 -7.18 -6.44 -22.04
CA LEU A 51 -6.02 -7.29 -21.74
C LEU A 51 -5.87 -8.46 -22.72
N ALA A 52 -6.94 -8.87 -23.41
CA ALA A 52 -6.85 -9.87 -24.47
C ALA A 52 -5.90 -9.44 -25.60
N GLU A 53 -5.89 -8.14 -25.94
CA GLU A 53 -5.02 -7.58 -26.98
C GLU A 53 -3.54 -7.55 -26.57
N LEU A 54 -3.25 -7.45 -25.26
CA LEU A 54 -1.87 -7.50 -24.72
C LEU A 54 -1.31 -8.91 -24.62
N SER A 55 -2.11 -9.96 -24.85
CA SER A 55 -1.73 -11.35 -24.60
C SER A 55 -0.49 -11.86 -25.37
N ARG A 56 -0.07 -11.13 -26.41
CA ARG A 56 1.12 -11.41 -27.24
C ARG A 56 2.29 -10.45 -27.00
N ASP A 57 2.09 -9.41 -26.20
CA ASP A 57 3.15 -8.47 -25.85
C ASP A 57 4.18 -9.16 -24.93
N PRO A 58 5.50 -9.06 -25.21
CA PRO A 58 6.52 -9.74 -24.41
C PRO A 58 6.56 -9.31 -22.95
N ARG A 59 6.38 -8.00 -22.67
CA ARG A 59 6.41 -7.47 -21.30
C ARG A 59 5.21 -7.97 -20.51
N PHE A 60 4.01 -7.86 -21.09
CA PHE A 60 2.80 -8.35 -20.44
C PHE A 60 2.79 -9.88 -20.26
N SER A 61 3.34 -10.62 -21.23
CA SER A 61 3.49 -12.09 -21.14
C SER A 61 4.37 -12.49 -19.96
N ALA A 62 5.49 -11.81 -19.73
CA ALA A 62 6.36 -12.07 -18.59
C ALA A 62 5.65 -11.88 -17.23
N LEU A 63 4.82 -10.82 -17.11
CA LEU A 63 4.01 -10.60 -15.90
C LEU A 63 3.00 -11.74 -15.69
N ARG A 64 2.30 -12.14 -16.76
CA ARG A 64 1.29 -13.20 -16.72
C ARG A 64 1.91 -14.56 -16.39
N GLU A 65 3.05 -14.89 -16.98
CA GLU A 65 3.76 -16.15 -16.74
C GLU A 65 4.24 -16.26 -15.29
N ALA A 66 4.87 -15.21 -14.76
CA ALA A 66 5.31 -15.18 -13.37
C ALA A 66 4.14 -15.32 -12.38
N LEU A 67 3.02 -14.61 -12.62
CA LEU A 67 1.84 -14.75 -11.76
C LEU A 67 1.16 -16.11 -11.92
N THR A 68 1.13 -16.67 -13.13
CA THR A 68 0.58 -18.01 -13.38
C THR A 68 1.33 -19.04 -12.54
N ALA A 69 2.66 -19.00 -12.57
CA ALA A 69 3.49 -19.89 -11.76
C ALA A 69 3.22 -19.73 -10.25
N ASP A 70 3.03 -18.50 -9.76
CA ASP A 70 2.71 -18.26 -8.34
C ASP A 70 1.35 -18.82 -7.92
N ILE A 71 0.30 -18.63 -8.74
CA ILE A 71 -1.05 -19.13 -8.43
C ILE A 71 -1.10 -20.65 -8.56
N GLU A 72 -0.42 -21.23 -9.54
CA GLU A 72 -0.29 -22.68 -9.70
C GLU A 72 0.47 -23.31 -8.52
N GLU A 73 1.52 -22.66 -8.01
CA GLU A 73 2.23 -23.11 -6.81
C GLU A 73 1.30 -23.13 -5.59
N ILE A 74 0.48 -22.09 -5.37
CA ILE A 74 -0.49 -22.05 -4.27
C ILE A 74 -1.50 -23.20 -4.43
N SER A 75 -2.07 -23.37 -5.62
CA SER A 75 -3.02 -24.44 -5.93
C SER A 75 -2.42 -25.84 -5.74
N ALA A 76 -1.15 -26.03 -6.11
CA ALA A 76 -0.44 -27.29 -5.94
C ALA A 76 -0.28 -27.64 -4.45
N ASN A 77 0.05 -26.65 -3.62
CA ASN A 77 0.32 -26.79 -2.19
C ASN A 77 -0.95 -26.79 -1.32
N ASP A 78 -2.09 -26.33 -1.83
CA ASP A 78 -3.35 -26.24 -1.11
C ASP A 78 -4.53 -26.78 -1.94
N LYS A 79 -4.93 -28.02 -1.67
CA LYS A 79 -6.04 -28.68 -2.39
C LYS A 79 -7.42 -28.08 -2.13
N ARG A 80 -7.54 -27.14 -1.19
CA ARG A 80 -8.79 -26.40 -0.92
C ARG A 80 -8.83 -25.07 -1.67
N ALA A 81 -7.73 -24.71 -2.34
CA ALA A 81 -7.61 -23.51 -3.14
C ALA A 81 -8.23 -23.72 -4.53
N GLY A 82 -8.99 -22.72 -4.98
CA GLY A 82 -9.59 -22.70 -6.31
C GLY A 82 -10.28 -21.37 -6.60
N VAL A 83 -10.68 -21.16 -7.84
CA VAL A 83 -11.36 -19.93 -8.26
C VAL A 83 -12.82 -19.93 -7.79
N GLY A 84 -13.33 -18.75 -7.44
CA GLY A 84 -14.74 -18.49 -7.23
C GLY A 84 -15.31 -18.93 -5.88
N MET A 85 -16.61 -18.72 -5.71
CA MET A 85 -17.31 -18.85 -4.42
C MET A 85 -17.44 -20.29 -3.92
N GLY A 86 -17.28 -21.28 -4.80
CA GLY A 86 -17.34 -22.71 -4.46
C GLY A 86 -16.09 -23.23 -3.73
N SER A 87 -14.98 -22.48 -3.79
CA SER A 87 -13.72 -22.87 -3.18
C SER A 87 -13.60 -22.30 -1.76
N PRO A 88 -13.22 -23.11 -0.74
CA PRO A 88 -12.98 -22.61 0.61
C PRO A 88 -11.88 -21.55 0.68
N HIS A 89 -10.78 -21.77 -0.05
CA HIS A 89 -9.69 -20.84 -0.21
C HIS A 89 -9.75 -20.32 -1.65
N ARG A 90 -9.93 -19.02 -1.81
CA ARG A 90 -10.37 -18.43 -3.08
C ARG A 90 -9.19 -17.80 -3.77
N LEU A 91 -8.79 -18.37 -4.91
CA LEU A 91 -7.66 -17.92 -5.70
C LEU A 91 -8.04 -16.75 -6.60
N PHE A 92 -7.05 -15.93 -6.92
CA PHE A 92 -7.09 -15.03 -8.06
C PHE A 92 -7.37 -15.81 -9.35
N ASP A 93 -8.29 -15.34 -10.17
CA ASP A 93 -8.63 -15.96 -11.44
C ASP A 93 -7.73 -15.42 -12.56
N LEU A 94 -6.81 -16.27 -13.04
CA LEU A 94 -5.86 -15.90 -14.09
C LEU A 94 -6.54 -15.54 -15.43
N SER A 95 -7.79 -15.96 -15.66
CA SER A 95 -8.51 -15.61 -16.89
C SER A 95 -8.81 -14.11 -17.03
N TRP A 96 -8.78 -13.36 -15.92
CA TRP A 96 -8.84 -11.89 -15.96
C TRP A 96 -7.68 -11.28 -16.76
N LEU A 97 -6.51 -11.92 -16.80
CA LEU A 97 -5.35 -11.40 -17.53
C LEU A 97 -5.38 -11.65 -19.04
N GLY A 98 -6.43 -12.30 -19.55
CA GLY A 98 -6.61 -12.55 -20.99
C GLY A 98 -8.01 -12.19 -21.50
N SER A 99 -8.78 -11.42 -20.73
CA SER A 99 -10.18 -11.14 -21.06
C SER A 99 -10.36 -9.84 -21.85
N GLU A 100 -11.35 -9.86 -22.76
CA GLU A 100 -11.81 -8.67 -23.50
C GLU A 100 -12.56 -7.67 -22.60
N LYS A 101 -13.00 -8.11 -21.42
CA LYS A 101 -13.79 -7.30 -20.48
C LYS A 101 -12.95 -6.57 -19.43
N THR A 102 -11.65 -6.85 -19.40
CA THR A 102 -10.70 -6.34 -18.40
C THR A 102 -9.71 -5.36 -19.00
N ARG A 103 -9.29 -4.41 -18.16
CA ARG A 103 -8.24 -3.43 -18.46
C ARG A 103 -7.50 -3.02 -17.20
N PHE A 104 -6.33 -2.42 -17.34
CA PHE A 104 -5.65 -1.70 -16.28
C PHE A 104 -6.00 -0.21 -16.36
N GLU A 105 -6.64 0.33 -15.31
CA GLU A 105 -6.96 1.75 -15.20
C GLU A 105 -5.82 2.50 -14.53
N LEU A 106 -5.37 3.63 -15.09
CA LEU A 106 -4.45 4.53 -14.41
C LEU A 106 -5.17 5.16 -13.20
N ILE A 107 -4.75 4.81 -12.00
CA ILE A 107 -5.34 5.28 -10.74
C ILE A 107 -4.48 6.31 -10.01
N GLY A 108 -3.24 6.52 -10.44
CA GLY A 108 -2.45 7.64 -9.96
C GLY A 108 -1.09 7.80 -10.62
N VAL A 109 -0.55 9.01 -10.52
CA VAL A 109 0.83 9.34 -10.85
C VAL A 109 1.53 9.81 -9.58
N VAL A 110 2.67 9.22 -9.25
CA VAL A 110 3.40 9.51 -8.01
C VAL A 110 4.81 10.01 -8.32
N ASN A 111 5.14 11.17 -7.77
CA ASN A 111 6.44 11.80 -7.90
C ASN A 111 7.35 11.46 -6.70
N ARG A 112 8.31 10.56 -6.89
CA ARG A 112 9.20 10.08 -5.84
C ARG A 112 10.63 10.60 -6.02
N VAL A 113 10.83 11.92 -6.14
CA VAL A 113 12.19 12.50 -6.05
C VAL A 113 12.87 12.15 -4.71
N ASP A 114 12.08 11.91 -3.65
CA ASP A 114 12.56 11.43 -2.35
C ASP A 114 13.16 10.01 -2.36
N ARG A 115 13.27 9.39 -3.54
CA ARG A 115 13.98 8.11 -3.75
C ARG A 115 15.44 8.28 -4.15
N GLN A 116 15.91 9.50 -4.42
CA GLN A 116 17.32 9.75 -4.75
C GLN A 116 18.32 9.15 -3.74
N PRO A 117 18.06 9.15 -2.41
CA PRO A 117 19.02 8.56 -1.45
C PRO A 117 19.24 7.05 -1.61
N PHE A 118 18.27 6.33 -2.18
CA PHE A 118 18.39 4.89 -2.43
C PHE A 118 19.24 4.62 -3.68
N GLU A 119 19.24 5.55 -4.63
CA GLU A 119 19.89 5.40 -5.93
C GLU A 119 20.56 6.73 -6.30
N PRO A 120 21.70 7.05 -5.66
CA PRO A 120 22.29 8.40 -5.74
C PRO A 120 22.71 8.84 -7.14
N ALA A 121 22.84 7.89 -8.07
CA ALA A 121 23.11 8.14 -9.48
C ALA A 121 21.92 8.73 -10.26
N HIS A 122 20.72 8.71 -9.67
CA HIS A 122 19.47 9.12 -10.32
C HIS A 122 18.72 10.17 -9.50
N CYS A 123 17.82 10.95 -10.11
CA CYS A 123 17.04 11.98 -9.42
C CYS A 123 15.69 11.49 -8.84
N GLY A 124 15.62 10.21 -8.47
CA GLY A 124 14.40 9.56 -7.98
C GLY A 124 13.49 9.05 -9.10
N GLU A 125 12.22 8.81 -8.77
CA GLU A 125 11.35 7.97 -9.61
C GLU A 125 10.01 8.64 -9.93
N THR A 126 9.49 8.46 -11.15
CA THR A 126 8.08 8.69 -11.49
C THR A 126 7.38 7.35 -11.54
N ARG A 127 6.21 7.23 -10.90
CA ARG A 127 5.45 5.98 -10.81
C ARG A 127 4.07 6.16 -11.40
N LEU A 128 3.72 5.34 -12.40
CA LEU A 128 2.37 5.23 -12.94
C LEU A 128 1.71 4.01 -12.30
N ILE A 129 0.68 4.23 -11.49
CA ILE A 129 0.00 3.16 -10.76
C ILE A 129 -1.28 2.81 -11.48
N TYR A 130 -1.39 1.55 -11.89
CA TYR A 130 -2.56 0.99 -12.54
C TYR A 130 -3.27 -0.01 -11.63
N ARG A 131 -4.59 -0.10 -11.73
CA ARG A 131 -5.40 -1.11 -11.05
C ARG A 131 -6.25 -1.89 -12.03
N LEU A 132 -6.29 -3.20 -11.83
CA LEU A 132 -7.10 -4.09 -12.66
C LEU A 132 -8.58 -3.77 -12.46
N ALA A 133 -9.29 -3.56 -13.56
CA ALA A 133 -10.72 -3.26 -13.57
C ALA A 133 -11.42 -4.05 -14.67
N TYR A 134 -12.73 -4.21 -14.53
CA TYR A 134 -13.55 -4.84 -15.55
C TYR A 134 -14.87 -4.12 -15.75
N SER A 135 -15.47 -4.35 -16.91
CA SER A 135 -16.82 -3.91 -17.23
C SER A 135 -17.52 -5.02 -18.01
N THR A 136 -18.72 -5.40 -17.58
CA THR A 136 -19.48 -6.54 -18.11
C THR A 136 -20.98 -6.26 -17.98
N THR A 137 -21.81 -7.18 -18.45
CA THR A 137 -23.27 -7.12 -18.29
C THR A 137 -23.75 -8.39 -17.60
N LEU A 138 -24.51 -8.25 -16.52
CA LEU A 138 -25.06 -9.37 -15.76
C LEU A 138 -26.57 -9.19 -15.62
N GLY A 139 -27.35 -10.17 -16.09
CA GLY A 139 -28.82 -10.07 -16.05
C GLY A 139 -29.40 -8.91 -16.88
N GLY A 140 -28.65 -8.39 -17.85
CA GLY A 140 -29.02 -7.21 -18.63
C GLY A 140 -28.58 -5.87 -18.03
N GLU A 141 -28.01 -5.87 -16.83
CA GLU A 141 -27.51 -4.66 -16.16
C GLU A 141 -26.00 -4.47 -16.36
N PRO A 142 -25.54 -3.25 -16.69
CA PRO A 142 -24.11 -2.92 -16.70
C PRO A 142 -23.50 -3.09 -15.31
N LEU A 143 -22.34 -3.74 -15.26
CA LEU A 143 -21.59 -4.01 -14.04
C LEU A 143 -20.13 -3.64 -14.25
N SER A 144 -19.58 -2.81 -13.37
CA SER A 144 -18.16 -2.49 -13.33
C SER A 144 -17.64 -2.54 -11.90
N SER A 145 -16.41 -3.01 -11.74
CA SER A 145 -15.69 -2.96 -10.47
C SER A 145 -14.18 -3.06 -10.70
N ARG A 146 -13.41 -2.92 -9.64
CA ARG A 146 -11.95 -3.09 -9.62
C ARG A 146 -11.58 -4.36 -8.86
N LEU A 147 -10.42 -4.91 -9.16
CA LEU A 147 -9.87 -6.10 -8.52
C LEU A 147 -8.67 -5.70 -7.65
N PRO A 148 -8.32 -6.51 -6.62
CA PRO A 148 -7.17 -6.28 -5.76
C PRO A 148 -5.86 -6.68 -6.44
N MET A 149 -5.57 -6.05 -7.58
CA MET A 149 -4.33 -6.18 -8.33
C MET A 149 -3.91 -4.82 -8.86
N THR A 150 -2.68 -4.43 -8.57
CA THR A 150 -2.06 -3.20 -9.07
C THR A 150 -0.75 -3.50 -9.78
N VAL A 151 -0.46 -2.69 -10.79
CA VAL A 151 0.83 -2.66 -11.49
C VAL A 151 1.38 -1.26 -11.38
N ASN A 152 2.62 -1.12 -10.93
CA ASN A 152 3.35 0.13 -10.93
C ASN A 152 4.38 0.10 -12.06
N VAL A 153 4.37 1.09 -12.95
CA VAL A 153 5.40 1.28 -13.97
C VAL A 153 6.29 2.44 -13.55
N VAL A 154 7.57 2.16 -13.33
CA VAL A 154 8.51 3.07 -12.68
C VAL A 154 9.52 3.58 -13.68
N TYR A 155 9.71 4.89 -13.69
CA TYR A 155 10.67 5.57 -14.55
C TYR A 155 11.68 6.35 -13.71
N TRP A 156 12.93 6.37 -14.15
CA TRP A 156 13.92 7.31 -13.63
C TRP A 156 13.60 8.74 -14.07
N GLN A 157 13.88 9.71 -13.21
CA GLN A 157 13.56 11.12 -13.47
C GLN A 157 14.73 11.94 -14.04
N ASP A 158 15.80 11.29 -14.48
CA ASP A 158 17.07 11.96 -14.76
C ASP A 158 16.94 13.05 -15.83
N PRO A 159 17.63 14.19 -15.67
CA PRO A 159 17.66 15.25 -16.67
C PRO A 159 18.20 14.74 -18.02
N GLU A 160 17.69 15.30 -19.12
CA GLU A 160 18.04 14.85 -20.48
C GLU A 160 19.55 15.05 -20.71
N GLY A 161 20.20 14.11 -21.42
CA GLY A 161 21.64 14.17 -21.68
C GLY A 161 22.51 13.96 -20.43
N ALA A 162 22.01 13.26 -19.40
CA ALA A 162 22.85 12.79 -18.31
C ALA A 162 23.78 11.70 -18.80
N ALA A 163 25.09 11.86 -18.57
CA ALA A 163 25.96 10.70 -18.49
C ALA A 163 25.62 9.95 -17.20
N ASP A 164 25.68 8.62 -17.23
CA ASP A 164 25.45 7.77 -16.07
C ASP A 164 26.37 8.20 -14.90
N GLY A 165 25.78 8.38 -13.71
CA GLY A 165 26.53 8.57 -12.47
C GLY A 165 26.92 10.00 -12.09
N ASP A 166 26.46 11.04 -12.80
CA ASP A 166 26.71 12.46 -12.44
C ASP A 166 25.41 13.19 -12.03
N ALA A 167 24.66 12.61 -11.11
CA ALA A 167 23.51 13.25 -10.46
C ALA A 167 23.96 14.13 -9.29
N GLY A 168 24.66 15.22 -9.58
CA GLY A 168 24.91 16.27 -8.58
C GLY A 168 23.59 16.95 -8.15
N VAL A 169 23.58 17.54 -6.94
CA VAL A 169 22.44 18.29 -6.35
C VAL A 169 21.82 19.31 -7.32
N THR A 170 22.62 19.94 -8.18
CA THR A 170 22.18 20.91 -9.20
C THR A 170 21.25 20.28 -10.25
N ARG A 171 21.42 19.00 -10.59
CA ARG A 171 20.61 18.28 -11.59
C ARG A 171 19.21 17.96 -11.05
N CYS A 172 19.14 17.43 -9.83
CA CYS A 172 17.86 17.02 -9.24
C CYS A 172 17.00 18.21 -8.81
N ARG A 173 17.61 19.39 -8.63
CA ARG A 173 16.90 20.67 -8.50
C ARG A 173 15.97 20.95 -9.68
N GLU A 174 16.43 20.73 -10.92
CA GLU A 174 15.60 20.94 -12.11
C GLU A 174 14.44 19.95 -12.17
N VAL A 175 14.68 18.69 -11.82
CA VAL A 175 13.64 17.66 -11.72
C VAL A 175 12.57 18.10 -10.73
N ALA A 176 12.98 18.51 -9.52
CA ALA A 176 12.05 19.00 -8.50
C ALA A 176 11.23 20.21 -9.00
N ARG A 177 11.84 21.16 -9.72
CA ARG A 177 11.15 22.33 -10.29
C ARG A 177 10.09 21.97 -11.33
N ARG A 178 10.28 20.91 -12.12
CA ARG A 178 9.29 20.48 -13.14
C ARG A 178 7.96 20.04 -12.51
N TRP A 179 8.01 19.56 -11.27
CA TRP A 179 6.84 19.14 -10.50
C TRP A 179 6.15 20.28 -9.76
N LEU A 180 6.71 21.50 -9.78
CA LEU A 180 6.03 22.67 -9.24
C LEU A 180 5.04 23.20 -10.28
N VAL A 181 3.76 23.12 -9.93
CA VAL A 181 2.66 23.51 -10.80
C VAL A 181 1.83 24.58 -10.10
N PRO A 182 1.31 25.59 -10.81
CA PRO A 182 0.39 26.55 -10.22
C PRO A 182 -0.88 25.86 -9.68
N ASP A 183 -1.27 26.19 -8.44
CA ASP A 183 -2.37 25.54 -7.71
C ASP A 183 -3.73 25.62 -8.42
N ALA A 184 -3.90 26.56 -9.36
CA ALA A 184 -5.14 26.76 -10.10
C ALA A 184 -5.36 25.73 -11.23
N LEU A 185 -4.39 24.89 -11.57
CA LEU A 185 -4.53 23.91 -12.66
C LEU A 185 -5.15 22.60 -12.15
N SER A 186 -6.20 22.16 -12.85
CA SER A 186 -6.86 20.86 -12.63
C SER A 186 -7.23 20.20 -13.97
N GLY A 187 -7.66 18.94 -13.91
CA GLY A 187 -8.21 18.19 -15.02
C GLY A 187 -7.31 18.18 -16.26
N ASP A 188 -7.91 18.43 -17.42
CA ASP A 188 -7.21 18.46 -18.71
C ASP A 188 -6.11 19.53 -18.79
N ALA A 189 -6.27 20.66 -18.10
CA ALA A 189 -5.27 21.73 -18.10
C ALA A 189 -4.02 21.30 -17.34
N LEU A 190 -4.21 20.63 -16.19
CA LEU A 190 -3.12 20.03 -15.42
C LEU A 190 -2.41 18.93 -16.22
N ALA A 191 -3.16 17.99 -16.80
CA ALA A 191 -2.60 16.91 -17.61
C ALA A 191 -1.75 17.43 -18.78
N ARG A 192 -2.26 18.43 -19.53
CA ARG A 192 -1.51 19.08 -20.61
C ARG A 192 -0.24 19.76 -20.10
N ARG A 193 -0.28 20.44 -18.95
CA ARG A 193 0.90 21.08 -18.35
C ARG A 193 1.97 20.05 -17.95
N LEU A 194 1.57 18.88 -17.46
CA LEU A 194 2.49 17.81 -17.09
C LEU A 194 3.11 17.10 -18.30
N ARG A 195 2.35 16.96 -19.40
CA ARG A 195 2.78 16.31 -20.66
C ARG A 195 3.48 17.25 -21.65
N ALA A 196 3.40 18.56 -21.46
CA ALA A 196 4.05 19.55 -22.33
C ALA A 196 5.56 19.32 -22.43
N PRO A 197 6.23 19.77 -23.50
CA PRO A 197 7.69 19.75 -23.60
C PRO A 197 8.36 20.35 -22.35
N GLY A 198 9.35 19.65 -21.79
CA GLY A 198 10.00 20.04 -20.53
C GLY A 198 9.19 19.75 -19.25
N GLY A 199 7.95 19.27 -19.37
CA GLY A 199 7.13 18.80 -18.26
C GLY A 199 7.65 17.48 -17.68
N PRO A 200 7.27 17.16 -16.42
CA PRO A 200 7.75 15.96 -15.73
C PRO A 200 7.25 14.65 -16.35
N LEU A 201 6.15 14.71 -17.11
CA LEU A 201 5.57 13.56 -17.80
C LEU A 201 5.75 13.64 -19.32
N ALA A 202 6.61 14.51 -19.86
CA ALA A 202 6.82 14.58 -21.31
C ALA A 202 7.14 13.19 -21.90
N PRO A 203 6.78 12.89 -23.17
CA PRO A 203 7.02 11.58 -23.77
C PRO A 203 8.49 11.09 -23.66
N THR A 204 9.47 11.99 -23.70
CA THR A 204 10.89 11.66 -23.52
C THR A 204 11.25 11.19 -22.11
N ARG A 205 10.44 11.52 -21.10
CA ARG A 205 10.65 11.19 -19.67
C ARG A 205 9.93 9.93 -19.21
N VAL A 206 8.94 9.52 -19.98
CA VAL A 206 8.09 8.36 -19.71
C VAL A 206 8.19 7.47 -20.94
N SER A 207 9.39 6.95 -21.15
CA SER A 207 9.79 6.15 -22.31
C SER A 207 10.60 4.93 -21.90
N ASP A 208 10.79 4.01 -22.82
CA ASP A 208 11.62 2.81 -22.63
C ASP A 208 13.05 3.13 -22.16
N ALA A 209 13.63 4.25 -22.63
CA ALA A 209 14.97 4.66 -22.23
C ALA A 209 15.08 5.03 -20.75
N THR A 210 13.96 5.37 -20.12
CA THR A 210 13.86 5.78 -18.71
C THR A 210 13.15 4.73 -17.85
N LEU A 211 12.68 3.63 -18.45
CA LEU A 211 11.96 2.58 -17.73
C LEU A 211 12.91 1.88 -16.76
N LYS A 212 12.61 1.99 -15.46
CA LYS A 212 13.35 1.34 -14.38
C LYS A 212 12.82 -0.06 -14.15
N SER A 213 11.53 -0.17 -13.87
CA SER A 213 10.92 -1.42 -13.42
C SER A 213 9.41 -1.44 -13.65
N VAL A 214 8.86 -2.64 -13.64
CA VAL A 214 7.43 -2.90 -13.51
C VAL A 214 7.22 -3.71 -12.23
N GLU A 215 6.34 -3.26 -11.35
CA GLU A 215 6.13 -3.84 -10.02
C GLU A 215 4.69 -4.33 -9.87
N LEU A 216 4.51 -5.55 -9.36
CA LEU A 216 3.22 -6.21 -9.18
C LEU A 216 2.87 -6.29 -7.70
N ASN A 217 1.62 -5.97 -7.37
CA ASN A 217 0.97 -6.35 -6.12
C ASN A 217 -0.40 -6.95 -6.42
N VAL A 218 -0.61 -8.21 -6.03
CA VAL A 218 -1.86 -8.93 -6.28
C VAL A 218 -2.27 -9.74 -5.06
N GLN A 219 -3.52 -9.58 -4.61
CA GLN A 219 -4.13 -10.55 -3.69
C GLN A 219 -4.20 -11.89 -4.44
N SER A 220 -3.41 -12.87 -4.01
CA SER A 220 -3.29 -14.16 -4.69
C SER A 220 -4.32 -15.18 -4.18
N VAL A 221 -4.63 -15.12 -2.88
CA VAL A 221 -5.62 -15.99 -2.25
C VAL A 221 -6.33 -15.27 -1.10
N ARG A 222 -7.61 -15.60 -0.91
CA ARG A 222 -8.43 -15.15 0.22
C ARG A 222 -9.20 -16.30 0.87
N TRP A 223 -9.15 -16.37 2.18
CA TRP A 223 -9.87 -17.31 3.03
C TRP A 223 -10.91 -16.52 3.82
N PRO A 224 -12.22 -16.79 3.65
CA PRO A 224 -13.26 -16.12 4.41
C PRO A 224 -13.13 -16.37 5.92
N ALA A 225 -13.73 -15.50 6.74
CA ALA A 225 -13.71 -15.63 8.21
C ALA A 225 -14.18 -17.01 8.70
N VAL A 226 -15.15 -17.65 8.04
CA VAL A 226 -15.61 -19.00 8.38
C VAL A 226 -14.52 -20.08 8.23
N MET A 227 -13.52 -19.86 7.38
CA MET A 227 -12.37 -20.76 7.20
C MET A 227 -11.22 -20.43 8.17
N HIS A 228 -11.14 -19.18 8.62
CA HIS A 228 -10.10 -18.71 9.53
C HIS A 228 -10.66 -17.82 10.67
N PRO A 229 -11.53 -18.36 11.54
CA PRO A 229 -12.38 -17.56 12.42
C PRO A 229 -11.63 -16.76 13.49
N SER A 230 -10.46 -17.22 13.91
CA SER A 230 -9.67 -16.50 14.91
C SER A 230 -9.03 -15.21 14.39
N LEU A 231 -8.90 -15.04 13.06
CA LEU A 231 -8.27 -13.84 12.47
C LEU A 231 -9.22 -13.07 11.55
N ALA A 232 -10.53 -13.34 11.58
CA ALA A 232 -11.47 -12.69 10.66
C ALA A 232 -11.23 -12.95 9.17
N GLY A 233 -10.50 -14.02 8.86
CA GLY A 233 -10.10 -14.39 7.50
C GLY A 233 -8.59 -14.51 7.40
N HIS A 234 -8.13 -14.72 6.17
CA HIS A 234 -6.72 -14.70 5.80
C HIS A 234 -6.65 -14.28 4.33
N ALA A 235 -5.70 -13.43 3.96
CA ALA A 235 -5.40 -13.11 2.57
C ALA A 235 -3.89 -13.07 2.39
N GLU A 236 -3.46 -13.36 1.17
CA GLU A 236 -2.06 -13.28 0.78
C GLU A 236 -1.92 -12.39 -0.43
N TYR A 237 -0.83 -11.65 -0.47
CA TYR A 237 -0.49 -10.74 -1.55
C TYR A 237 0.88 -11.08 -2.08
N VAL A 238 0.95 -11.39 -3.37
CA VAL A 238 2.23 -11.64 -4.05
C VAL A 238 2.78 -10.32 -4.54
N LEU A 239 4.05 -10.07 -4.18
CA LEU A 239 4.82 -8.89 -4.56
C LEU A 239 5.98 -9.30 -5.46
N ARG A 240 6.11 -8.65 -6.62
CA ARG A 240 7.21 -8.87 -7.57
C ARG A 240 7.67 -7.56 -8.19
N VAL A 241 8.94 -7.52 -8.57
CA VAL A 241 9.54 -6.46 -9.38
C VAL A 241 10.15 -7.11 -10.61
N PHE A 242 10.09 -6.43 -11.74
CA PHE A 242 10.70 -6.85 -12.99
C PHE A 242 11.52 -5.70 -13.57
N HIS A 243 12.68 -6.02 -14.14
CA HIS A 243 13.51 -5.06 -14.88
C HIS A 243 13.32 -5.27 -16.39
N PRO A 244 13.41 -4.20 -17.21
CA PRO A 244 13.41 -4.34 -18.66
C PRO A 244 14.65 -5.11 -19.14
N GLU A 245 14.43 -6.07 -20.03
CA GLU A 245 15.51 -6.84 -20.67
C GLU A 245 15.14 -7.11 -22.13
N GLY A 246 15.85 -6.47 -23.06
CA GLY A 246 15.47 -6.47 -24.47
C GLY A 246 14.07 -5.88 -24.67
N GLU A 247 13.21 -6.62 -25.37
CA GLU A 247 11.80 -6.25 -25.57
C GLU A 247 10.88 -6.71 -24.42
N GLY A 248 11.39 -7.51 -23.49
CA GLY A 248 10.61 -8.15 -22.42
C GLY A 248 10.90 -7.59 -21.02
N LEU A 249 10.51 -8.37 -20.02
CA LEU A 249 10.75 -8.12 -18.60
C LEU A 249 11.29 -9.38 -17.94
N THR A 250 12.21 -9.24 -16.99
CA THR A 250 12.71 -10.38 -16.19
C THR A 250 12.55 -10.12 -14.68
N PRO A 251 12.24 -11.16 -13.88
CA PRO A 251 12.10 -11.01 -12.43
C PRO A 251 13.36 -10.44 -11.79
N ALA A 252 13.19 -9.42 -10.96
CA ALA A 252 14.27 -8.68 -10.33
C ALA A 252 14.25 -8.83 -8.80
N PRO A 253 15.38 -8.59 -8.11
CA PRO A 253 15.44 -8.54 -6.66
C PRO A 253 14.48 -7.49 -6.07
N LEU A 254 13.85 -7.84 -4.96
CA LEU A 254 12.99 -6.95 -4.18
C LEU A 254 13.86 -6.14 -3.22
N GLU A 255 13.80 -4.82 -3.35
CA GLU A 255 14.53 -3.89 -2.47
C GLU A 255 14.29 -4.22 -1.00
N ASN A 256 15.37 -4.29 -0.22
CA ASN A 256 15.36 -4.52 1.23
C ASN A 256 14.56 -5.75 1.69
N THR A 257 14.29 -6.71 0.81
CA THR A 257 13.46 -7.88 1.13
C THR A 257 14.30 -9.15 1.10
N PRO A 258 14.77 -9.64 2.26
CA PRO A 258 15.71 -10.76 2.29
C PRO A 258 15.01 -12.08 1.89
N ASP A 259 15.73 -12.93 1.15
CA ASP A 259 15.31 -14.31 0.90
C ASP A 259 15.48 -15.14 2.17
N VAL A 260 14.44 -15.12 3.00
CA VAL A 260 14.42 -15.79 4.31
C VAL A 260 14.74 -17.29 4.17
N ALA A 261 14.22 -17.95 3.13
CA ALA A 261 14.40 -19.39 2.94
C ALA A 261 15.85 -19.72 2.58
N ARG A 262 16.46 -18.95 1.67
CA ARG A 262 17.89 -19.10 1.30
C ARG A 262 18.80 -18.79 2.49
N LEU A 263 18.57 -17.66 3.18
CA LEU A 263 19.39 -17.22 4.31
C LEU A 263 19.30 -18.16 5.52
N LYS A 264 18.17 -18.84 5.74
CA LYS A 264 18.08 -19.89 6.78
C LYS A 264 18.88 -21.15 6.46
N ARG A 265 19.10 -21.46 5.17
CA ARG A 265 19.85 -22.65 4.72
C ARG A 265 21.34 -22.38 4.54
N ASP A 266 21.72 -21.14 4.23
CA ASP A 266 23.10 -20.73 4.01
C ASP A 266 23.61 -19.88 5.18
N ALA A 267 24.32 -20.54 6.10
CA ALA A 267 24.88 -19.88 7.28
C ALA A 267 25.95 -18.83 6.94
N THR A 268 26.70 -19.03 5.85
CA THR A 268 27.72 -18.08 5.39
C THR A 268 27.06 -16.80 4.87
N LEU A 269 26.01 -16.95 4.05
CA LEU A 269 25.26 -15.82 3.52
C LEU A 269 24.54 -15.05 4.65
N ARG A 270 23.95 -15.75 5.62
CA ARG A 270 23.35 -15.12 6.81
C ARG A 270 24.37 -14.37 7.65
N ALA A 271 25.56 -14.94 7.86
CA ALA A 271 26.64 -14.28 8.57
C ALA A 271 27.12 -13.01 7.82
N ALA A 272 27.18 -13.05 6.49
CA ALA A 272 27.51 -11.87 5.68
C ALA A 272 26.44 -10.76 5.78
N LEU A 273 25.14 -11.11 5.92
CA LEU A 273 24.08 -10.13 6.18
C LEU A 273 24.22 -9.53 7.59
N LEU A 274 24.54 -10.34 8.60
CA LEU A 274 24.82 -9.83 9.95
C LEU A 274 26.04 -8.90 9.97
N GLU A 275 27.07 -9.20 9.18
CA GLU A 275 28.23 -8.32 9.04
C GLU A 275 27.87 -7.00 8.37
N TRP A 276 27.01 -7.03 7.35
CA TRP A 276 26.46 -5.80 6.75
C TRP A 276 25.72 -4.96 7.80
N LEU A 277 24.95 -5.58 8.70
CA LEU A 277 24.28 -4.90 9.82
C LEU A 277 25.23 -4.35 10.90
N ARG A 278 26.48 -4.81 10.96
CA ARG A 278 27.47 -4.32 11.94
C ARG A 278 28.17 -3.05 11.48
N ASP A 279 28.18 -2.78 10.18
CA ASP A 279 28.79 -1.58 9.63
C ASP A 279 28.07 -0.33 10.17
N PRO A 280 28.78 0.59 10.83
CA PRO A 280 28.18 1.81 11.38
C PRO A 280 27.46 2.68 10.35
N ALA A 281 27.91 2.68 9.09
CA ALA A 281 27.28 3.43 8.01
C ALA A 281 25.94 2.81 7.59
N ASN A 282 25.87 1.48 7.54
CA ASN A 282 24.61 0.78 7.26
C ASN A 282 23.62 0.97 8.42
N LEU A 283 24.07 0.91 9.67
CA LEU A 283 23.21 1.20 10.82
C LEU A 283 22.64 2.62 10.80
N GLU A 284 23.45 3.61 10.42
CA GLU A 284 22.96 4.98 10.24
C GLU A 284 21.93 5.06 9.10
N ALA A 285 22.20 4.42 7.96
CA ALA A 285 21.26 4.39 6.84
C ALA A 285 19.94 3.67 7.19
N ILE A 286 20.00 2.61 8.02
CA ILE A 286 18.82 1.90 8.52
C ILE A 286 18.01 2.81 9.44
N ASP A 287 18.69 3.49 10.36
CA ASP A 287 18.06 4.45 11.26
C ASP A 287 17.37 5.59 10.49
N ALA A 288 18.07 6.18 9.52
CA ALA A 288 17.54 7.20 8.61
C ALA A 288 16.45 6.68 7.66
N GLY A 289 16.32 5.36 7.46
CA GLY A 289 15.30 4.75 6.61
C GLY A 289 15.60 4.83 5.12
N ILE A 290 16.88 4.91 4.77
CA ILE A 290 17.40 5.03 3.41
C ILE A 290 18.39 3.90 3.06
N ALA A 291 18.51 2.90 3.93
CA ALA A 291 19.38 1.75 3.67
C ALA A 291 18.96 0.99 2.42
N VAL A 292 19.97 0.49 1.70
CA VAL A 292 19.80 -0.44 0.57
C VAL A 292 20.60 -1.69 0.88
N MET A 293 19.88 -2.77 1.18
CA MET A 293 20.44 -4.08 1.39
C MET A 293 20.99 -4.64 0.07
N PRO A 294 22.21 -5.21 0.05
CA PRO A 294 22.77 -5.80 -1.16
C PRO A 294 21.89 -6.89 -1.78
N GLU A 295 21.70 -6.84 -3.10
CA GLU A 295 20.80 -7.73 -3.86
C GLU A 295 21.11 -9.22 -3.69
N ARG A 296 22.37 -9.59 -3.41
CA ARG A 296 22.75 -10.99 -3.13
C ARG A 296 21.99 -11.63 -1.96
N PHE A 297 21.38 -10.81 -1.10
CA PHE A 297 20.54 -11.26 0.01
C PHE A 297 19.06 -11.29 -0.35
N ALA A 298 18.63 -10.54 -1.37
CA ALA A 298 17.25 -10.28 -1.67
C ALA A 298 16.53 -11.46 -2.35
N ALA A 299 15.22 -11.54 -2.11
CA ALA A 299 14.31 -12.42 -2.82
C ALA A 299 13.80 -11.73 -4.11
N THR A 300 13.33 -12.49 -5.09
CA THR A 300 12.66 -11.95 -6.30
C THR A 300 11.13 -12.03 -6.22
N ARG A 301 10.61 -12.56 -5.10
CA ARG A 301 9.19 -12.70 -4.78
C ARG A 301 9.02 -12.57 -3.28
N SER A 302 7.99 -11.86 -2.86
CA SER A 302 7.56 -11.81 -1.46
C SER A 302 6.07 -12.09 -1.35
N VAL A 303 5.66 -12.62 -0.21
CA VAL A 303 4.25 -12.83 0.13
C VAL A 303 3.96 -12.04 1.40
N SER A 304 3.07 -11.06 1.29
CA SER A 304 2.48 -10.37 2.43
C SER A 304 1.18 -11.05 2.84
N VAL A 305 0.83 -10.96 4.13
CA VAL A 305 -0.39 -11.59 4.66
C VAL A 305 -1.23 -10.63 5.51
N ALA A 306 -2.55 -10.70 5.35
CA ALA A 306 -3.53 -9.91 6.09
C ALA A 306 -4.66 -10.80 6.64
N PRO A 307 -5.46 -10.37 7.62
CA PRO A 307 -5.29 -9.16 8.43
C PRO A 307 -4.15 -9.31 9.46
N ARG A 308 -4.00 -8.33 10.35
CA ARG A 308 -3.01 -8.27 11.44
C ARG A 308 -1.57 -8.07 10.97
N GLY A 309 -1.39 -7.31 9.89
CA GLY A 309 -0.12 -6.90 9.27
C GLY A 309 1.16 -7.26 10.04
N PHE A 310 1.77 -6.28 10.70
CA PHE A 310 3.03 -6.48 11.43
C PHE A 310 2.95 -7.37 12.67
N ALA A 311 1.77 -7.59 13.24
CA ALA A 311 1.62 -8.56 14.32
C ALA A 311 1.97 -9.99 13.84
N ARG A 312 1.96 -10.23 12.53
CA ARG A 312 2.32 -11.51 11.91
C ARG A 312 3.77 -11.52 11.45
N VAL A 313 4.53 -12.50 11.94
CA VAL A 313 5.95 -12.67 11.62
C VAL A 313 6.22 -12.89 10.12
N ALA A 314 5.21 -13.35 9.35
CA ALA A 314 5.33 -13.51 7.91
C ALA A 314 5.62 -12.19 7.17
N ASN A 315 5.14 -11.06 7.71
CA ASN A 315 5.41 -9.72 7.19
C ASN A 315 6.69 -9.10 7.77
N ARG A 316 7.47 -9.88 8.52
CA ARG A 316 8.64 -9.43 9.28
C ARG A 316 9.88 -10.27 8.93
N PRO A 317 10.40 -10.14 7.69
CA PRO A 317 11.38 -11.07 7.16
C PRO A 317 12.74 -11.01 7.88
N PHE A 318 13.15 -9.87 8.44
CA PHE A 318 14.36 -9.78 9.25
C PHE A 318 14.17 -10.38 10.64
N SER A 319 13.00 -10.18 11.27
CA SER A 319 12.67 -10.86 12.54
C SER A 319 12.56 -12.37 12.41
N GLN A 320 12.36 -12.90 11.20
CA GLN A 320 12.47 -14.35 10.93
C GLN A 320 13.92 -14.85 10.85
N LEU A 321 14.88 -13.95 10.64
CA LEU A 321 16.29 -14.27 10.44
C LEU A 321 17.13 -14.02 11.67
N PHE A 322 16.83 -12.99 12.46
CA PHE A 322 17.62 -12.58 13.61
C PHE A 322 16.74 -12.39 14.85
N LYS A 323 17.27 -12.76 16.01
CA LYS A 323 16.66 -12.46 17.30
C LYS A 323 17.23 -11.16 17.90
N PRO A 324 16.47 -10.45 18.75
CA PRO A 324 16.97 -9.28 19.46
C PRO A 324 18.32 -9.51 20.16
N ASP A 325 18.50 -10.66 20.83
CA ASP A 325 19.73 -10.99 21.55
C ASP A 325 20.96 -11.10 20.64
N GLU A 326 20.77 -11.50 19.38
CA GLU A 326 21.87 -11.58 18.40
C GLU A 326 22.33 -10.18 17.95
N LEU A 327 21.43 -9.20 18.03
CA LEU A 327 21.70 -7.81 17.63
C LEU A 327 22.06 -6.91 18.82
N ALA A 328 21.92 -7.40 20.05
CA ALA A 328 22.26 -6.65 21.27
C ALA A 328 23.73 -6.24 21.35
N ALA A 329 24.62 -6.95 20.64
CA ALA A 329 26.05 -6.65 20.57
C ALA A 329 26.41 -5.57 19.52
N LEU A 330 25.45 -5.08 18.72
CA LEU A 330 25.70 -4.01 17.77
C LEU A 330 25.98 -2.70 18.51
N ALA A 331 27.10 -2.06 18.20
CA ALA A 331 27.52 -0.84 18.87
C ALA A 331 26.69 0.37 18.43
N GLY A 332 26.42 1.28 19.38
CA GLY A 332 25.83 2.59 19.10
C GLY A 332 24.36 2.59 18.71
N LEU A 333 23.61 1.52 19.00
CA LEU A 333 22.15 1.51 18.80
C LEU A 333 21.46 2.58 19.65
N ASP A 334 21.86 2.74 20.91
CA ASP A 334 21.28 3.69 21.86
C ASP A 334 21.36 5.18 21.42
N ALA A 335 22.32 5.51 20.55
CA ALA A 335 22.49 6.85 19.98
C ALA A 335 21.59 7.14 18.76
N ARG A 336 20.91 6.12 18.22
CA ARG A 336 20.05 6.23 17.03
C ARG A 336 18.69 6.86 17.36
N GLU A 337 17.94 7.29 16.35
CA GLU A 337 16.62 7.90 16.51
C GLU A 337 15.50 6.86 16.59
N HIS A 338 15.46 5.93 15.64
CA HIS A 338 14.42 4.91 15.45
C HIS A 338 14.91 3.49 15.77
N ALA A 339 16.21 3.20 15.56
CA ALA A 339 16.83 1.90 15.80
C ALA A 339 17.49 1.78 17.20
N ARG A 340 16.94 2.49 18.20
CA ARG A 340 17.50 2.63 19.58
C ARG A 340 17.76 1.33 20.32
N THR A 341 17.00 0.30 19.98
CA THR A 341 17.03 -1.01 20.63
C THR A 341 17.11 -2.10 19.57
N PRO A 342 17.54 -3.33 19.92
CA PRO A 342 17.49 -4.46 19.00
C PRO A 342 16.10 -4.73 18.42
N ARG A 343 15.03 -4.48 19.20
CA ARG A 343 13.64 -4.59 18.72
C ARG A 343 13.30 -3.45 17.75
N GLY A 344 13.64 -2.22 18.10
CA GLY A 344 13.48 -1.06 17.20
C GLY A 344 14.21 -1.25 15.88
N LEU A 345 15.44 -1.77 15.91
CA LEU A 345 16.23 -2.10 14.71
C LEU A 345 15.52 -3.16 13.84
N LEU A 346 15.07 -4.27 14.43
CA LEU A 346 14.34 -5.30 13.68
C LEU A 346 13.06 -4.75 13.07
N ARG A 347 12.29 -3.98 13.84
CA ARG A 347 11.06 -3.36 13.37
C ARG A 347 11.32 -2.42 12.21
N ARG A 348 12.38 -1.61 12.30
CA ARG A 348 12.83 -0.71 11.25
C ARG A 348 13.19 -1.47 9.96
N LEU A 349 13.99 -2.52 10.08
CA LEU A 349 14.38 -3.38 8.96
C LEU A 349 13.19 -4.07 8.31
N ASP A 350 12.29 -4.64 9.13
CA ASP A 350 11.06 -5.26 8.64
C ASP A 350 10.20 -4.21 7.90
N GLY A 351 10.11 -2.98 8.42
CA GLY A 351 9.44 -1.84 7.79
C GLY A 351 10.00 -1.41 6.44
N LEU A 352 11.28 -1.67 6.18
CA LEU A 352 11.92 -1.38 4.90
C LEU A 352 11.71 -2.49 3.86
N ALA A 353 11.35 -3.71 4.27
CA ALA A 353 11.06 -4.80 3.35
C ALA A 353 9.70 -4.63 2.67
N CYS A 354 9.54 -5.19 1.45
CA CYS A 354 8.30 -5.07 0.69
C CYS A 354 7.08 -5.60 1.44
N SER A 355 7.17 -6.77 2.10
CA SER A 355 6.02 -7.32 2.86
C SER A 355 5.72 -6.56 4.15
N GLY A 356 6.72 -5.96 4.79
CA GLY A 356 6.50 -5.10 5.95
C GLY A 356 5.82 -3.80 5.53
N CYS A 357 6.44 -3.04 4.62
CA CYS A 357 5.85 -1.79 4.12
C CYS A 357 4.42 -1.98 3.59
N HIS A 358 4.15 -3.07 2.86
CA HIS A 358 2.84 -3.41 2.33
C HIS A 358 1.72 -3.45 3.38
N GLU A 359 2.01 -3.83 4.63
CA GLU A 359 1.02 -3.88 5.72
C GLU A 359 1.17 -2.74 6.74
N ALA A 360 2.12 -1.81 6.52
CA ALA A 360 2.35 -0.68 7.40
C ALA A 360 1.23 0.37 7.22
N ARG A 361 0.23 0.39 8.11
CA ARG A 361 -0.91 1.35 8.02
C ARG A 361 -1.49 1.44 6.60
N SER A 362 -1.61 0.29 5.93
CA SER A 362 -2.13 0.18 4.55
C SER A 362 -3.63 -0.13 4.53
N VAL A 363 -4.23 -0.08 3.34
CA VAL A 363 -5.63 -0.44 3.12
C VAL A 363 -5.67 -1.80 2.43
N ALA A 364 -5.71 -2.86 3.23
CA ALA A 364 -5.65 -4.25 2.74
C ALA A 364 -4.43 -4.51 1.83
N GLY A 365 -3.25 -4.03 2.24
CA GLY A 365 -2.04 -4.17 1.45
C GLY A 365 -1.77 -3.06 0.43
N PHE A 366 -2.75 -2.20 0.17
CA PHE A 366 -2.63 -1.14 -0.83
C PHE A 366 -2.47 0.23 -0.17
N HIS A 367 -1.57 1.06 -0.72
CA HIS A 367 -1.43 2.45 -0.32
C HIS A 367 -2.22 3.43 -1.19
N LEU A 368 -2.54 3.01 -2.42
CA LEU A 368 -3.38 3.75 -3.35
C LEU A 368 -4.34 2.78 -4.05
N LEU A 369 -5.64 2.99 -3.87
CA LEU A 369 -6.71 2.19 -4.46
C LEU A 369 -7.39 2.88 -5.65
N GLY A 370 -7.15 4.18 -5.83
CA GLY A 370 -7.78 4.99 -6.87
C GLY A 370 -9.13 5.55 -6.43
N GLU A 371 -9.34 6.82 -6.77
CA GLU A 371 -10.59 7.53 -6.50
C GLU A 371 -11.79 6.81 -7.14
N GLU A 372 -12.94 6.86 -6.45
CA GLU A 372 -14.20 6.35 -7.01
C GLU A 372 -14.68 7.30 -8.13
N PRO A 373 -14.77 6.84 -9.40
CA PRO A 373 -15.08 7.73 -10.52
C PRO A 373 -16.46 8.35 -10.47
N ASP A 374 -17.45 7.64 -9.90
CA ASP A 374 -18.79 8.16 -9.72
C ASP A 374 -18.95 8.77 -8.31
N PRO A 375 -19.05 10.09 -8.17
CA PRO A 375 -19.25 10.73 -6.88
C PRO A 375 -20.62 10.41 -6.26
N ALA A 376 -21.59 9.92 -7.04
CA ALA A 376 -22.89 9.46 -6.55
C ALA A 376 -22.86 8.01 -6.06
N SER A 377 -21.83 7.23 -6.41
CA SER A 377 -21.73 5.85 -5.93
C SER A 377 -21.61 5.82 -4.40
N ARG A 378 -22.45 5.00 -3.77
CA ARG A 378 -22.50 4.80 -2.32
C ARG A 378 -22.30 3.35 -1.90
N MET A 379 -22.38 2.42 -2.85
CA MET A 379 -22.26 0.97 -2.64
C MET A 379 -21.01 0.48 -3.36
N ASP A 380 -20.22 -0.40 -2.72
CA ASP A 380 -18.87 -0.75 -3.21
C ASP A 380 -17.94 0.49 -3.37
N ALA A 381 -18.33 1.58 -2.70
CA ALA A 381 -17.73 2.91 -2.57
C ALA A 381 -16.51 3.05 -1.63
N LEU A 382 -15.34 3.50 -2.09
CA LEU A 382 -14.34 4.06 -1.17
C LEU A 382 -14.62 5.54 -0.88
N GLU A 383 -14.58 5.92 0.39
CA GLU A 383 -14.53 7.33 0.79
C GLU A 383 -13.08 7.83 0.75
N LEU A 384 -12.16 7.04 1.32
CA LEU A 384 -10.72 7.27 1.20
C LEU A 384 -10.10 6.16 0.37
N PHE A 385 -9.30 6.56 -0.60
CA PHE A 385 -8.59 5.66 -1.51
C PHE A 385 -7.07 5.70 -1.30
N THR A 386 -6.59 6.49 -0.35
CA THR A 386 -5.22 6.54 0.13
C THR A 386 -5.12 5.87 1.50
N SER A 387 -3.98 5.25 1.78
CA SER A 387 -3.69 4.74 3.12
C SER A 387 -3.20 5.84 4.05
N PRO A 388 -3.41 5.70 5.38
CA PRO A 388 -2.82 6.59 6.36
C PRO A 388 -1.29 6.73 6.23
N HIS A 389 -0.56 5.66 5.93
CA HIS A 389 0.89 5.75 5.67
C HIS A 389 1.23 6.72 4.52
N LEU A 390 0.60 6.52 3.36
CA LEU A 390 0.80 7.39 2.19
C LEU A 390 0.51 8.85 2.52
N ASP A 391 -0.62 9.11 3.18
CA ASP A 391 -1.02 10.47 3.56
C ASP A 391 -0.02 11.10 4.54
N GLY A 392 0.58 10.30 5.43
CA GLY A 392 1.63 10.71 6.37
C GLY A 392 2.93 11.12 5.70
N GLU A 393 3.26 10.47 4.58
CA GLU A 393 4.47 10.75 3.81
C GLU A 393 4.34 12.00 2.91
N LEU A 394 3.13 12.39 2.50
CA LEU A 394 2.94 13.51 1.57
C LEU A 394 3.50 14.85 2.11
N PRO A 395 3.25 15.27 3.38
CA PRO A 395 3.84 16.50 3.90
C PRO A 395 5.38 16.50 3.93
N ARG A 396 6.00 15.36 4.27
CA ARG A 396 7.46 15.22 4.25
C ARG A 396 7.99 15.35 2.83
N ARG A 397 7.38 14.64 1.88
CA ARG A 397 7.72 14.70 0.45
C ARG A 397 7.51 16.10 -0.14
N ALA A 398 6.50 16.85 0.30
CA ALA A 398 6.30 18.24 -0.12
C ALA A 398 7.48 19.12 0.28
N ARG A 399 7.90 19.04 1.56
CA ARG A 399 9.07 19.77 2.06
C ARG A 399 10.34 19.37 1.32
N TYR A 400 10.52 18.08 1.06
CA TYR A 400 11.65 17.54 0.30
C TYR A 400 11.76 18.16 -1.09
N VAL A 401 10.69 18.05 -1.90
CA VAL A 401 10.66 18.57 -3.28
C VAL A 401 10.85 20.09 -3.30
N GLN A 402 10.23 20.80 -2.37
CA GLN A 402 10.36 22.26 -2.27
C GLN A 402 11.79 22.70 -1.91
N ALA A 403 12.42 22.07 -0.91
CA ALA A 403 13.80 22.36 -0.53
C ALA A 403 14.74 22.08 -1.69
N LEU A 404 14.60 20.91 -2.34
CA LEU A 404 15.41 20.54 -3.49
C LEU A 404 15.24 21.52 -4.66
N ALA A 405 14.01 21.94 -4.97
CA ALA A 405 13.74 22.92 -6.03
C ALA A 405 14.37 24.30 -5.75
N ARG A 406 14.48 24.69 -4.47
CA ARG A 406 15.20 25.90 -4.05
C ARG A 406 16.72 25.72 -4.06
N GLY A 407 17.22 24.49 -4.10
CA GLY A 407 18.65 24.18 -4.01
C GLY A 407 19.14 24.17 -2.56
N GLU A 408 18.23 23.93 -1.61
CA GLU A 408 18.53 23.79 -0.19
C GLU A 408 18.94 22.34 0.14
N VAL A 409 19.55 22.15 1.29
CA VAL A 409 19.81 20.81 1.84
C VAL A 409 18.47 20.15 2.17
N VAL A 410 18.28 18.94 1.67
CA VAL A 410 17.09 18.11 1.92
C VAL A 410 17.27 17.26 3.16
N ASP A 411 16.16 16.90 3.80
CA ASP A 411 16.14 15.90 4.87
C ASP A 411 15.73 14.54 4.29
N ASP A 412 16.72 13.66 4.10
CA ASP A 412 16.53 12.33 3.54
C ASP A 412 15.94 11.34 4.56
N ARG A 413 15.91 11.70 5.85
CA ARG A 413 15.40 10.82 6.90
C ARG A 413 13.90 10.58 6.71
N ARG A 414 13.50 9.34 6.96
CA ARG A 414 12.13 8.86 6.85
C ARG A 414 11.68 8.36 8.22
N PRO A 415 10.44 8.61 8.68
CA PRO A 415 9.96 7.99 9.91
C PRO A 415 9.75 6.47 9.71
N LEU A 416 9.38 5.72 10.76
CA LEU A 416 8.96 4.31 10.60
C LEU A 416 7.82 4.18 9.59
N SER A 417 7.71 3.04 8.90
CA SER A 417 6.67 2.86 7.89
C SER A 417 5.26 2.89 8.51
N GLU A 418 5.12 2.58 9.79
CA GLU A 418 3.84 2.71 10.50
C GLU A 418 3.55 4.11 11.03
N PHE A 419 4.40 5.10 10.70
CA PHE A 419 4.12 6.52 10.93
C PHE A 419 3.00 7.01 10.00
N GLU A 420 2.15 7.88 10.52
CA GLU A 420 0.97 8.41 9.83
C GLU A 420 0.61 9.84 10.31
N PRO A 421 -0.26 10.58 9.60
CA PRO A 421 -0.76 11.88 10.06
C PRO A 421 -1.52 11.73 11.36
N HIS A 422 -1.62 12.82 12.13
CA HIS A 422 -2.44 12.87 13.34
C HIS A 422 -2.05 11.80 14.38
N GLN A 423 -0.74 11.53 14.52
CA GLN A 423 -0.23 10.65 15.58
C GLN A 423 -0.84 11.00 16.93
N GLY A 424 -1.26 9.96 17.64
CA GLY A 424 -1.90 10.06 18.93
C GLY A 424 -3.43 10.08 18.87
N ALA A 425 -4.00 10.34 17.70
CA ALA A 425 -5.44 10.23 17.49
C ALA A 425 -5.93 8.77 17.55
N TYR A 426 -7.24 8.60 17.62
CA TYR A 426 -7.89 7.29 17.66
C TYR A 426 -7.40 6.36 16.54
N GLY A 427 -7.06 5.13 16.90
CA GLY A 427 -6.67 4.07 15.96
C GLY A 427 -5.23 4.17 15.45
N THR A 428 -4.49 5.23 15.80
CA THR A 428 -3.08 5.38 15.40
C THR A 428 -2.14 4.58 16.31
N HIS A 429 -0.94 4.26 15.81
CA HIS A 429 0.03 3.48 16.60
C HIS A 429 0.65 4.27 17.76
N CYS A 430 0.93 3.56 18.85
CA CYS A 430 1.56 4.08 20.07
C CYS A 430 2.58 3.10 20.65
N GLY A 431 3.55 3.58 21.42
CA GLY A 431 4.59 2.74 22.02
C GLY A 431 4.11 2.01 23.28
N LEU A 432 4.40 0.70 23.36
CA LEU A 432 4.11 -0.13 24.55
C LEU A 432 5.26 -0.19 25.57
N GLY A 433 6.26 0.68 25.43
CA GLY A 433 7.33 0.87 26.42
C GLY A 433 8.75 0.59 25.94
N ASP A 434 8.94 0.10 24.71
CA ASP A 434 10.28 0.05 24.11
C ASP A 434 10.79 1.48 23.83
N PRO A 435 12.02 1.85 24.23
CA PRO A 435 12.58 3.18 23.99
C PRO A 435 12.58 3.62 22.51
N ALA A 436 12.63 2.68 21.57
CA ALA A 436 12.56 2.99 20.14
C ALA A 436 11.21 3.61 19.72
N PHE A 437 10.16 3.43 20.51
CA PHE A 437 8.81 3.91 20.23
C PHE A 437 8.32 4.96 21.23
N ALA A 438 9.24 5.58 21.99
CA ALA A 438 8.89 6.52 23.07
C ALA A 438 8.14 7.78 22.57
N ASP A 439 8.31 8.14 21.31
CA ASP A 439 7.65 9.30 20.68
C ASP A 439 6.24 9.00 20.18
N TYR A 440 5.84 7.71 20.15
CA TYR A 440 4.53 7.26 19.72
C TYR A 440 3.55 7.35 20.90
N ARG A 441 2.95 8.53 21.09
CA ARG A 441 2.09 8.86 22.24
C ARG A 441 0.65 9.04 21.80
N CYS A 442 -0.28 8.84 22.73
CA CYS A 442 -1.70 9.09 22.51
C CYS A 442 -2.14 10.46 23.00
N ASP A 443 -3.11 11.04 22.30
CA ASP A 443 -3.77 12.29 22.67
C ASP A 443 -4.54 12.16 23.98
N GLU A 444 -4.93 13.32 24.52
CA GLU A 444 -5.74 13.39 25.73
C GLU A 444 -7.02 12.55 25.60
N GLY A 445 -7.37 11.83 26.68
CA GLY A 445 -8.54 10.94 26.71
C GLY A 445 -8.30 9.55 26.09
N LEU A 446 -7.19 9.34 25.37
CA LEU A 446 -6.82 8.04 24.82
C LEU A 446 -5.71 7.36 25.65
N ARG A 447 -5.54 6.07 25.43
CA ARG A 447 -4.50 5.22 26.03
C ARG A 447 -3.90 4.33 24.97
N CYS A 448 -2.61 4.05 25.13
CA CYS A 448 -1.97 3.05 24.29
C CYS A 448 -2.40 1.64 24.73
N ARG A 449 -3.18 0.97 23.88
CA ARG A 449 -3.71 -0.37 24.17
C ARG A 449 -3.06 -1.40 23.25
N GLU A 450 -2.51 -2.46 23.83
CA GLU A 450 -2.05 -3.63 23.09
C GLU A 450 -3.27 -4.32 22.46
N VAL A 451 -3.46 -4.13 21.16
CA VAL A 451 -4.58 -4.73 20.41
C VAL A 451 -4.16 -5.86 19.48
N GLY A 452 -2.96 -6.40 19.64
CA GLY A 452 -2.53 -7.67 19.03
C GLY A 452 -1.10 -7.69 18.53
N ASP A 453 -0.49 -6.53 18.32
CA ASP A 453 0.96 -6.37 18.13
C ASP A 453 1.61 -6.19 19.52
N PRO A 454 2.65 -6.98 19.86
CA PRO A 454 3.29 -6.91 21.18
C PRO A 454 4.30 -5.76 21.32
N GLU A 455 4.66 -5.06 20.23
CA GLU A 455 5.64 -3.96 20.23
C GLU A 455 4.98 -2.59 20.18
N LEU A 456 3.91 -2.46 19.38
CA LEU A 456 3.12 -1.24 19.26
C LEU A 456 1.66 -1.50 19.64
N GLY A 457 1.06 -0.54 20.34
CA GLY A 457 -0.38 -0.52 20.62
C GLY A 457 -1.12 0.39 19.65
N ALA A 458 -2.42 0.53 19.86
CA ALA A 458 -3.22 1.55 19.21
C ALA A 458 -3.75 2.56 20.24
N CYS A 459 -3.81 3.83 19.86
CA CYS A 459 -4.43 4.89 20.64
C CYS A 459 -5.94 4.72 20.63
N LEU A 460 -6.47 4.29 21.78
CA LEU A 460 -7.87 3.90 21.91
C LEU A 460 -8.43 4.41 23.24
N PRO A 461 -9.76 4.52 23.38
CA PRO A 461 -10.36 4.81 24.67
C PRO A 461 -9.93 3.75 25.71
N PRO A 462 -9.79 4.13 27.00
CA PRO A 462 -9.34 3.21 28.07
C PRO A 462 -10.18 1.93 28.18
N LYS A 463 -11.44 2.00 27.75
CA LYS A 463 -12.38 0.90 27.61
C LYS A 463 -13.20 1.12 26.36
N THR A 464 -13.72 0.06 25.76
CA THR A 464 -14.72 0.14 24.69
C THR A 464 -15.88 1.06 25.10
N THR A 465 -16.10 2.13 24.34
CA THR A 465 -17.02 3.24 24.66
C THR A 465 -17.94 3.61 23.51
N TYR A 466 -17.54 3.41 22.25
CA TYR A 466 -18.29 3.84 21.07
C TYR A 466 -18.43 2.73 20.03
N ALA A 467 -19.36 2.88 19.10
CA ALA A 467 -19.41 2.08 17.89
C ALA A 467 -18.10 2.23 17.09
N GLY A 468 -17.59 1.12 16.58
CA GLY A 468 -16.30 1.02 15.92
C GLY A 468 -15.11 0.69 16.82
N ASP A 469 -15.24 0.80 18.14
CA ASP A 469 -14.21 0.40 19.09
C ASP A 469 -13.94 -1.12 19.00
N PRO A 470 -12.69 -1.57 19.20
CA PRO A 470 -12.40 -2.99 19.29
C PRO A 470 -13.10 -3.59 20.51
N CYS A 471 -13.61 -4.81 20.35
CA CYS A 471 -14.37 -5.52 21.38
C CYS A 471 -13.96 -6.99 21.55
N GLU A 472 -13.05 -7.49 20.72
CA GLU A 472 -12.48 -8.84 20.83
C GLU A 472 -10.97 -8.79 20.61
N VAL A 473 -10.24 -8.52 21.68
CA VAL A 473 -8.78 -8.34 21.66
C VAL A 473 -8.11 -9.63 22.12
N GLY A 474 -7.16 -10.13 21.34
CA GLY A 474 -6.36 -11.30 21.66
C GLY A 474 -4.95 -11.16 21.12
N GLN A 475 -4.05 -12.04 21.56
CA GLN A 475 -2.64 -12.00 21.19
C GLN A 475 -2.37 -12.79 19.93
N MET A 476 -1.51 -12.25 19.08
CA MET A 476 -1.11 -12.92 17.85
C MET A 476 -0.10 -14.03 18.16
N ARG A 477 -0.49 -15.28 17.89
CA ARG A 477 0.44 -16.43 17.88
C ARG A 477 0.79 -16.81 16.45
N SER A 478 1.99 -16.44 16.03
CA SER A 478 2.53 -16.83 14.73
C SER A 478 3.06 -18.28 14.69
N ARG A 479 3.03 -18.89 13.50
CA ARG A 479 3.57 -20.22 13.19
C ARG A 479 4.52 -20.15 11.98
N PRO A 480 5.33 -21.20 11.72
CA PRO A 480 6.20 -21.23 10.54
C PRO A 480 5.46 -21.06 9.20
N ILE A 481 4.21 -21.52 9.14
CA ILE A 481 3.32 -21.35 7.98
C ILE A 481 2.24 -20.35 8.40
N ALA A 482 2.14 -19.22 7.69
CA ALA A 482 1.25 -18.11 8.04
C ALA A 482 -0.22 -18.53 8.13
N HIS A 483 -0.68 -19.52 7.36
CA HIS A 483 -2.03 -20.11 7.41
C HIS A 483 -2.43 -20.65 8.80
N GLN A 484 -1.44 -20.96 9.63
CA GLN A 484 -1.62 -21.55 10.95
C GLN A 484 -1.55 -20.52 12.08
N ASP A 485 -1.33 -19.25 11.75
CA ASP A 485 -1.39 -18.13 12.68
C ASP A 485 -2.76 -18.06 13.35
N ARG A 486 -2.82 -17.71 14.64
CA ARG A 486 -4.11 -17.60 15.37
C ARG A 486 -4.07 -16.45 16.36
N SER A 487 -5.17 -15.69 16.47
CA SER A 487 -5.42 -14.88 17.67
C SER A 487 -5.79 -15.82 18.81
N VAL A 488 -5.06 -15.75 19.92
CA VAL A 488 -5.26 -16.60 21.10
C VAL A 488 -5.57 -15.77 22.33
N GLY A 489 -6.22 -16.37 23.33
CA GLY A 489 -6.55 -15.69 24.58
C GLY A 489 -7.49 -14.49 24.40
N ALA A 490 -8.31 -14.48 23.35
CA ALA A 490 -9.15 -13.34 23.03
C ALA A 490 -10.18 -13.06 24.14
N THR A 491 -10.15 -11.84 24.68
CA THR A 491 -11.11 -11.35 25.65
C THR A 491 -12.14 -10.48 24.98
N ARG A 492 -13.41 -10.66 25.36
CA ARG A 492 -14.50 -9.81 24.88
C ARG A 492 -14.77 -8.69 25.86
N GLU A 493 -14.66 -7.47 25.37
CA GLU A 493 -15.05 -6.28 26.10
C GLU A 493 -16.54 -6.01 25.87
N ARG A 494 -17.20 -5.45 26.89
CA ARG A 494 -18.61 -5.09 26.80
C ARG A 494 -18.74 -3.81 25.97
N CYS A 495 -19.47 -3.88 24.86
CA CYS A 495 -19.86 -2.71 24.08
C CYS A 495 -20.81 -1.79 24.88
N PRO A 496 -20.82 -0.48 24.58
CA PRO A 496 -21.68 0.49 25.28
C PRO A 496 -23.17 0.21 25.04
N GLY A 497 -24.03 0.58 25.99
CA GLY A 497 -25.48 0.61 25.79
C GLY A 497 -26.07 -0.72 25.26
N SER A 498 -26.80 -0.62 24.14
CA SER A 498 -27.39 -1.73 23.38
C SER A 498 -26.45 -2.34 22.34
N ALA A 499 -25.29 -1.71 22.10
CA ALA A 499 -24.35 -2.14 21.08
C ALA A 499 -23.88 -3.59 21.31
N VAL A 500 -23.66 -4.28 20.20
CA VAL A 500 -23.21 -5.66 20.16
C VAL A 500 -21.79 -5.74 19.63
N CYS A 501 -21.00 -6.65 20.20
CA CYS A 501 -19.68 -6.95 19.69
C CYS A 501 -19.81 -7.85 18.46
N ASN A 502 -19.33 -7.38 17.32
CA ASN A 502 -19.13 -8.21 16.14
C ASN A 502 -17.70 -8.77 16.14
N PRO A 503 -17.50 -10.07 16.42
CA PRO A 503 -16.17 -10.66 16.62
C PRO A 503 -15.45 -11.08 15.33
N ASN A 504 -14.22 -11.59 15.49
CA ASN A 504 -13.38 -12.09 14.41
C ASN A 504 -14.09 -13.18 13.60
N ASN A 505 -14.82 -14.12 14.21
CA ASN A 505 -15.41 -15.25 13.48
C ASN A 505 -16.49 -14.87 12.46
N ILE A 506 -16.99 -13.63 12.51
CA ILE A 506 -17.90 -13.05 11.51
C ILE A 506 -17.24 -11.94 10.66
N GLY A 507 -15.91 -11.87 10.65
CA GLY A 507 -15.16 -11.03 9.70
C GLY A 507 -14.72 -9.66 10.20
N PHE A 508 -14.72 -9.42 11.51
CA PHE A 508 -14.27 -8.15 12.10
C PHE A 508 -12.97 -8.34 12.88
N PRO A 509 -11.79 -8.00 12.29
CA PRO A 509 -10.51 -8.07 12.97
C PRO A 509 -10.53 -7.30 14.30
N GLN A 510 -10.08 -7.95 15.37
CA GLN A 510 -10.10 -7.45 16.76
C GLN A 510 -11.51 -7.15 17.33
N GLY A 511 -12.55 -7.64 16.65
CA GLY A 511 -13.95 -7.32 16.92
C GLY A 511 -14.29 -5.85 16.69
N MET A 512 -15.56 -5.52 16.51
CA MET A 512 -16.04 -4.13 16.41
C MET A 512 -17.38 -3.98 17.12
N CYS A 513 -17.52 -2.98 17.99
CA CYS A 513 -18.84 -2.63 18.52
C CYS A 513 -19.70 -2.01 17.42
N ILE A 514 -20.92 -2.50 17.31
CA ILE A 514 -21.93 -2.02 16.37
C ILE A 514 -23.20 -1.74 17.15
N ASP A 515 -23.82 -0.60 16.91
CA ASP A 515 -25.13 -0.26 17.48
C ASP A 515 -26.17 0.00 16.38
N ASP A 516 -27.41 0.28 16.77
CA ASP A 516 -28.40 0.85 15.87
C ASP A 516 -28.07 2.31 15.48
N CYS A 517 -28.77 2.83 14.48
CA CYS A 517 -28.50 4.18 13.96
C CYS A 517 -29.41 5.26 14.58
N ASP A 518 -30.20 4.92 15.60
CA ASP A 518 -31.24 5.83 16.11
C ASP A 518 -30.65 6.88 17.09
N ASP A 519 -29.53 6.57 17.76
CA ASP A 519 -28.84 7.47 18.71
C ASP A 519 -27.31 7.53 18.47
N LEU A 520 -26.91 8.06 17.31
CA LEU A 520 -25.49 8.20 16.93
C LEU A 520 -24.72 9.12 17.88
N GLN A 521 -23.64 8.61 18.44
CA GLN A 521 -22.73 9.38 19.28
C GLN A 521 -21.71 10.19 18.44
N PRO A 522 -21.04 11.20 19.03
CA PRO A 522 -19.98 11.93 18.33
C PRO A 522 -18.87 10.99 17.81
N GLY A 523 -18.56 11.11 16.52
CA GLY A 523 -17.59 10.26 15.85
C GLY A 523 -18.18 8.97 15.27
N GLU A 524 -19.48 8.72 15.46
CA GLU A 524 -20.21 7.63 14.83
C GLU A 524 -20.95 8.11 13.58
N ARG A 525 -21.24 7.16 12.70
CA ARG A 525 -22.05 7.38 11.51
C ARG A 525 -22.82 6.12 11.16
N CYS A 526 -24.05 6.29 10.70
CA CYS A 526 -24.85 5.17 10.21
C CYS A 526 -24.23 4.65 8.91
N GLY A 527 -23.71 3.43 8.93
CA GLY A 527 -23.18 2.69 7.80
C GLY A 527 -24.13 1.59 7.35
N ALA A 528 -23.59 0.64 6.57
CA ALA A 528 -24.30 -0.55 6.15
C ALA A 528 -23.42 -1.79 6.34
N MET A 529 -24.00 -2.83 6.92
CA MET A 529 -23.32 -4.10 7.17
C MET A 529 -24.08 -5.23 6.52
N VAL A 530 -23.40 -6.03 5.68
CA VAL A 530 -24.00 -7.23 5.10
C VAL A 530 -24.02 -8.39 6.08
N SER A 531 -25.11 -9.15 6.06
CA SER A 531 -25.09 -10.51 6.59
C SER A 531 -24.29 -11.40 5.64
N LEU A 532 -23.06 -11.76 6.04
CA LEU A 532 -22.08 -12.43 5.18
C LEU A 532 -22.61 -13.70 4.49
N ARG A 533 -23.37 -14.55 5.19
CA ARG A 533 -23.87 -15.81 4.63
C ARG A 533 -24.95 -15.58 3.56
N PRO A 534 -26.04 -14.83 3.83
CA PRO A 534 -26.99 -14.42 2.79
C PRO A 534 -26.32 -13.71 1.61
N PHE A 535 -25.37 -12.81 1.87
CA PHE A 535 -24.65 -12.08 0.83
C PHE A 535 -23.83 -13.00 -0.07
N ASN A 536 -23.01 -13.87 0.53
CA ASN A 536 -22.21 -14.84 -0.22
C ASN A 536 -23.09 -15.84 -0.99
N ASN A 537 -24.25 -16.24 -0.46
CA ASN A 537 -25.20 -17.08 -1.18
C ASN A 537 -25.82 -16.35 -2.36
N CYS A 538 -26.13 -15.06 -2.22
CA CYS A 538 -26.65 -14.22 -3.31
C CYS A 538 -25.63 -14.11 -4.45
N ILE A 539 -24.38 -13.76 -4.14
CA ILE A 539 -23.29 -13.70 -5.13
C ILE A 539 -23.03 -15.09 -5.74
N GLY A 540 -23.11 -16.17 -4.94
CA GLY A 540 -22.96 -17.53 -5.42
C GLY A 540 -24.01 -17.94 -6.46
N ARG A 541 -25.17 -17.29 -6.48
CA ARG A 541 -26.21 -17.44 -7.52
C ARG A 541 -25.97 -16.56 -8.75
N ARG A 542 -24.84 -15.85 -8.81
CA ARG A 542 -24.46 -14.90 -9.88
C ARG A 542 -25.43 -13.73 -10.02
N GLU A 543 -25.95 -13.24 -8.90
CA GLU A 543 -26.69 -11.98 -8.85
C GLU A 543 -25.71 -10.78 -8.81
N PRO A 544 -26.09 -9.60 -9.34
CA PRO A 544 -25.28 -8.39 -9.20
C PRO A 544 -24.97 -8.06 -7.74
N PHE A 545 -23.73 -7.65 -7.44
CA PHE A 545 -23.33 -7.37 -6.06
C PHE A 545 -24.14 -6.21 -5.45
N THR A 546 -24.53 -5.22 -6.26
CA THR A 546 -25.39 -4.10 -5.85
C THR A 546 -26.74 -4.61 -5.34
N THR A 547 -27.37 -5.51 -6.09
CA THR A 547 -28.61 -6.21 -5.68
C THR A 547 -28.39 -7.00 -4.40
N CYS A 548 -27.31 -7.78 -4.31
CA CYS A 548 -27.00 -8.55 -3.11
C CYS A 548 -26.77 -7.68 -1.89
N LEU A 549 -26.08 -6.54 -2.04
CA LEU A 549 -25.89 -5.59 -0.96
C LEU A 549 -27.24 -5.01 -0.52
N GLY A 550 -28.08 -4.57 -1.48
CA GLY A 550 -29.38 -3.96 -1.19
C GLY A 550 -30.33 -4.85 -0.39
N VAL A 551 -30.31 -6.17 -0.62
CA VAL A 551 -31.22 -7.12 0.06
C VAL A 551 -30.64 -7.74 1.33
N THR A 552 -29.33 -7.62 1.57
CA THR A 552 -28.66 -8.28 2.71
C THR A 552 -27.99 -7.33 3.70
N ALA A 553 -27.80 -6.07 3.32
CA ALA A 553 -27.25 -5.05 4.20
C ALA A 553 -28.28 -4.56 5.21
N ARG A 554 -27.82 -4.28 6.43
CA ARG A 554 -28.59 -3.64 7.49
C ARG A 554 -27.88 -2.38 7.93
N LYS A 555 -28.67 -1.39 8.35
CA LYS A 555 -28.15 -0.18 9.00
C LYS A 555 -27.44 -0.55 10.29
N ALA A 556 -26.32 0.11 10.55
CA ALA A 556 -25.49 -0.12 11.73
C ALA A 556 -24.68 1.14 12.01
N ALA A 557 -24.67 1.62 13.26
CA ALA A 557 -23.75 2.63 13.71
C ALA A 557 -22.32 2.07 13.68
N MET A 558 -21.41 2.84 13.10
CA MET A 558 -19.99 2.51 12.95
C MET A 558 -19.16 3.77 13.21
N ARG A 559 -17.85 3.61 13.35
CA ARG A 559 -16.95 4.75 13.40
C ARG A 559 -17.00 5.51 12.08
N ALA A 560 -17.22 6.82 12.14
CA ALA A 560 -17.04 7.71 11.01
C ALA A 560 -15.55 7.84 10.67
N CYS A 561 -15.25 7.99 9.38
CA CYS A 561 -13.87 8.20 8.93
C CYS A 561 -13.80 9.27 7.84
N GLY A 562 -12.59 9.78 7.65
CA GLY A 562 -12.26 10.82 6.68
C GLY A 562 -10.77 11.13 6.71
N PRO A 563 -10.30 12.12 5.94
CA PRO A 563 -8.86 12.37 5.77
C PRO A 563 -8.12 12.66 7.08
N SER A 564 -8.79 13.24 8.07
CA SER A 564 -8.24 13.54 9.40
C SER A 564 -8.60 12.52 10.49
N VAL A 565 -9.43 11.53 10.17
CA VAL A 565 -9.90 10.50 11.10
C VAL A 565 -9.78 9.14 10.40
N PRO A 566 -8.56 8.59 10.33
CA PRO A 566 -8.33 7.32 9.67
C PRO A 566 -8.99 6.17 10.44
N CYS A 567 -9.28 5.09 9.74
CA CYS A 567 -9.66 3.84 10.40
C CYS A 567 -8.43 3.20 11.07
N ARG A 568 -8.69 2.38 12.09
CA ARG A 568 -7.67 1.50 12.67
C ARG A 568 -7.23 0.43 11.66
N ASP A 569 -6.13 -0.24 11.97
CA ASP A 569 -5.60 -1.33 11.15
C ASP A 569 -6.64 -2.39 10.81
N ASP A 570 -6.53 -2.94 9.60
CA ASP A 570 -7.45 -3.92 9.01
C ASP A 570 -8.87 -3.38 8.72
N TYR A 571 -9.07 -2.05 8.69
CA TYR A 571 -10.31 -1.39 8.30
C TYR A 571 -10.06 -0.34 7.21
N ILE A 572 -11.04 -0.17 6.33
CA ILE A 572 -11.04 0.80 5.24
C ILE A 572 -12.08 1.87 5.53
N CYS A 573 -11.92 3.04 4.91
CA CYS A 573 -12.95 4.07 4.91
C CYS A 573 -13.83 3.93 3.67
N ALA A 574 -15.01 3.32 3.83
CA ALA A 574 -15.98 3.13 2.76
C ALA A 574 -17.08 4.19 2.83
N ARG A 575 -17.63 4.60 1.69
CA ARG A 575 -18.79 5.50 1.64
C ARG A 575 -19.97 4.84 2.36
N SER A 576 -20.70 5.63 3.14
CA SER A 576 -21.95 5.16 3.70
C SER A 576 -23.09 5.29 2.69
N PRO A 577 -23.94 4.26 2.54
CA PRO A 577 -25.19 4.40 1.79
C PRO A 577 -26.33 5.01 2.60
N ASN A 578 -26.13 5.25 3.89
CA ASN A 578 -27.16 5.75 4.81
C ASN A 578 -26.86 7.16 5.34
N ALA A 579 -25.71 7.74 5.00
CA ALA A 579 -25.28 9.08 5.42
C ALA A 579 -24.19 9.60 4.47
N ASP A 580 -23.98 10.91 4.43
CA ASP A 580 -22.85 11.48 3.68
C ASP A 580 -21.51 11.18 4.37
N GLY A 581 -20.49 10.87 3.56
CA GLY A 581 -19.10 10.56 3.95
C GLY A 581 -18.86 9.11 4.38
N GLY A 582 -17.70 8.87 5.02
CA GLY A 582 -17.20 7.51 5.25
C GLY A 582 -17.53 6.84 6.60
N VAL A 583 -17.52 5.50 6.59
CA VAL A 583 -17.56 4.61 7.76
C VAL A 583 -16.42 3.58 7.71
N CYS A 584 -15.89 3.21 8.87
CA CYS A 584 -14.87 2.17 8.99
C CYS A 584 -15.47 0.77 8.86
N LEU A 585 -14.97 0.00 7.90
CA LEU A 585 -15.41 -1.37 7.63
C LEU A 585 -14.22 -2.29 7.33
N PRO A 586 -14.28 -3.60 7.66
CA PRO A 586 -13.23 -4.51 7.23
C PRO A 586 -13.17 -4.58 5.69
N PRO A 587 -11.97 -4.63 5.07
CA PRO A 587 -11.78 -4.56 3.63
C PRO A 587 -12.67 -5.49 2.81
N TYR A 588 -12.85 -6.72 3.29
CA TYR A 588 -13.58 -7.75 2.55
C TYR A 588 -15.10 -7.59 2.53
N PHE A 589 -15.64 -6.55 3.19
CA PHE A 589 -17.03 -6.11 3.02
C PHE A 589 -17.18 -5.18 1.81
N LEU A 590 -16.08 -4.68 1.26
CA LEU A 590 -16.03 -3.99 -0.02
C LEU A 590 -15.66 -4.98 -1.13
N PHE A 591 -16.47 -5.02 -2.17
CA PHE A 591 -16.37 -6.05 -3.20
C PHE A 591 -15.10 -5.88 -4.04
N GLN A 592 -14.73 -4.63 -4.35
CA GLN A 592 -13.50 -4.32 -5.10
C GLN A 592 -12.17 -4.73 -4.41
N LEU A 593 -12.21 -5.17 -3.14
CA LEU A 593 -11.05 -5.65 -2.37
C LEU A 593 -11.01 -7.17 -2.21
N ARG A 594 -11.82 -7.90 -2.99
CA ARG A 594 -11.89 -9.37 -3.00
C ARG A 594 -11.38 -9.90 -4.34
N VAL A 595 -10.71 -11.05 -4.31
CA VAL A 595 -10.44 -11.84 -5.52
C VAL A 595 -11.63 -12.67 -5.99
N ASP A 596 -12.72 -12.67 -5.24
CA ASP A 596 -13.80 -13.64 -5.37
C ASP A 596 -15.18 -13.00 -5.46
N GLY A 597 -16.10 -13.74 -6.08
CA GLY A 597 -17.48 -13.32 -6.27
C GLY A 597 -17.71 -12.48 -7.53
N HIS A 598 -16.64 -12.07 -8.22
CA HIS A 598 -16.70 -11.37 -9.49
C HIS A 598 -17.17 -12.31 -10.62
N VAL A 599 -17.96 -11.77 -11.54
CA VAL A 599 -18.44 -12.47 -12.73
C VAL A 599 -17.73 -11.89 -13.94
N LEU A 600 -17.10 -12.76 -14.72
CA LEU A 600 -16.40 -12.45 -15.95
C LEU A 600 -17.39 -12.33 -17.10
#